data_AF-A0A8I1DKI6-F1
#
_entry.id   AF-A0A8I1DKI6-F1
#
_cell.length_a   1.000
_cell.length_b   1.000
_cell.length_c   1.000
_cell.angle_alpha   90.00
_cell.angle_beta   90.00
_cell.angle_gamma   90.00
#
_symmetry.space_group_name_H-M   'P 1'
#
loop_
_entity.id
_entity.type
_entity.pdbx_description
1 polymer ?
#
loop_
_entity_poly.entity_id
_entity_poly.type
_entity_poly.pdbx_seq_one_letter_code
_entity_poly.pdbx_strand_id
1 'polypeptide(L)'
;MRLFLLIVVTALLVACNPVPRAATKATPPAPGTDGTRTALIDAFVKRLADVANSGEMFDVDATMRRLDLRYHAVNVDSVPLAPNCHVDCKFRRVNRTTVTADAPSWYQPTQFVWMSSASTENAASPPRFEYSVDRPPQDTTHAMLKFSSLWRFACITQADIVHALPGAHQTGGSIGAPFTTEFFGTQGLTNDDFGVWLTFWFERGSPCALEVKIEQDQKQGMRFKRAVWNHDLCVAEEQHDYCVAHGGLDISAADLKGIDAYVDSHCPTIHAMYLAEPHTGQPAPGGRLGNWNRKNPCGF
;
A
#
# COMPACT_ATOMS: atom_id res chain seq x y z
N MET A 1 30.87 2.24 86.46
CA MET A 1 30.50 3.66 86.25
C MET A 1 29.77 3.73 84.91
N ARG A 2 28.42 3.73 84.84
CA ARG A 2 27.51 4.92 84.81
C ARG A 2 28.13 6.06 83.96
N LEU A 3 27.55 6.63 82.89
CA LEU A 3 26.18 6.97 82.44
C LEU A 3 26.08 6.78 80.90
N PHE A 4 25.00 6.30 80.25
CA PHE A 4 23.62 6.82 80.02
C PHE A 4 23.45 8.01 79.06
N LEU A 5 22.43 7.88 78.18
CA LEU A 5 21.75 8.83 77.26
C LEU A 5 22.24 8.91 75.80
N LEU A 6 21.42 8.93 74.74
CA LEU A 6 19.98 8.67 74.45
C LEU A 6 19.78 9.00 72.93
N ILE A 7 18.98 8.23 72.17
CA ILE A 7 18.10 8.62 71.01
C ILE A 7 18.82 9.20 69.74
N VAL A 8 18.66 8.67 68.52
CA VAL A 8 17.50 8.81 67.63
C VAL A 8 17.45 7.66 66.60
N VAL A 9 16.24 7.12 66.47
CA VAL A 9 15.76 6.18 65.47
C VAL A 9 15.66 6.86 64.09
N THR A 10 16.32 6.31 63.07
CA THR A 10 15.88 6.42 61.67
C THR A 10 16.18 5.12 60.95
N ALA A 11 15.32 4.13 61.18
CA ALA A 11 15.10 3.04 60.25
C ALA A 11 14.23 3.58 59.11
N LEU A 12 14.84 4.10 58.04
CA LEU A 12 14.13 4.31 56.79
C LEU A 12 14.08 2.97 56.04
N LEU A 13 12.87 2.44 56.00
CA LEU A 13 12.40 1.35 55.18
C LEU A 13 13.03 1.36 53.79
N VAL A 14 13.89 0.37 53.52
CA VAL A 14 14.08 -0.17 52.17
C VAL A 14 12.78 -0.90 51.82
N ALA A 15 11.78 -0.13 51.41
CA ALA A 15 10.63 -0.67 50.71
C ALA A 15 11.14 -1.12 49.33
N CYS A 16 11.36 -2.43 49.21
CA CYS A 16 11.40 -3.12 47.93
C CYS A 16 10.10 -2.80 47.19
N ASN A 17 10.09 -1.73 46.40
CA ASN A 17 9.12 -1.60 45.33
C ASN A 17 9.47 -2.70 44.33
N PRO A 18 8.64 -3.74 44.13
CA PRO A 18 8.77 -4.53 42.93
C PRO A 18 8.60 -3.56 41.77
N VAL A 19 9.67 -3.36 40.99
CA VAL A 19 9.54 -2.81 39.63
C VAL A 19 8.37 -3.58 39.03
N PRO A 20 7.27 -2.91 38.60
CA PRO A 20 6.19 -3.61 37.94
C PRO A 20 6.84 -4.38 36.79
N ARG A 21 6.86 -5.72 36.88
CA ARG A 21 7.16 -6.55 35.72
C ARG A 21 6.17 -6.06 34.69
N ALA A 22 6.67 -5.32 33.69
CA ALA A 22 5.88 -5.00 32.52
C ALA A 22 5.25 -6.32 32.12
N ALA A 23 3.91 -6.41 32.20
CA ALA A 23 3.19 -7.60 31.85
C ALA A 23 3.73 -7.96 30.46
N THR A 24 4.45 -9.08 30.36
CA THR A 24 4.92 -9.60 29.09
C THR A 24 3.69 -9.67 28.22
N LYS A 25 3.59 -8.75 27.24
CA LYS A 25 2.50 -8.76 26.25
C LYS A 25 2.43 -10.20 25.80
N ALA A 26 1.30 -10.85 26.07
CA ALA A 26 1.17 -12.24 25.72
C ALA A 26 1.43 -12.33 24.20
N THR A 27 2.39 -13.15 23.81
CA THR A 27 2.73 -13.36 22.40
C THR A 27 1.70 -14.32 21.80
N PRO A 28 1.12 -14.04 20.62
CA PRO A 28 0.25 -14.98 19.95
C PRO A 28 0.96 -16.34 19.73
N PRO A 29 0.22 -17.46 19.68
CA PRO A 29 0.79 -18.77 19.40
C PRO A 29 1.55 -18.76 18.06
N ALA A 30 2.71 -19.41 18.02
CA ALA A 30 3.47 -19.57 16.79
C ALA A 30 2.71 -20.44 15.77
N PRO A 31 2.94 -20.28 14.46
CA PRO A 31 2.36 -21.17 13.45
C PRO A 31 2.65 -22.64 13.76
N GLY A 32 1.67 -23.52 13.53
CA GLY A 32 1.78 -24.96 13.76
C GLY A 32 1.55 -25.42 15.21
N THR A 33 1.46 -24.51 16.19
CA THR A 33 1.16 -24.86 17.59
C THR A 33 -0.32 -25.14 17.83
N ASP A 34 -1.20 -24.51 17.06
CA ASP A 34 -2.63 -24.79 16.99
C ASP A 34 -3.00 -25.08 15.52
N GLY A 35 -3.19 -26.36 15.20
CA GLY A 35 -3.47 -26.80 13.84
C GLY A 35 -4.76 -26.21 13.25
N THR A 36 -5.76 -25.91 14.08
CA THR A 36 -7.03 -25.33 13.60
C THR A 36 -6.84 -23.87 13.23
N ARG A 37 -6.14 -23.11 14.09
CA ARG A 37 -5.77 -21.71 13.82
C ARG A 37 -4.90 -21.61 12.57
N THR A 38 -3.86 -22.44 12.47
CA THR A 38 -2.94 -22.43 11.33
C THR A 38 -3.66 -22.77 10.03
N ALA A 39 -4.49 -23.81 10.00
CA ALA A 39 -5.26 -24.15 8.80
C ALA A 39 -6.20 -23.02 8.34
N LEU A 40 -6.85 -22.31 9.29
CA LEU A 40 -7.69 -21.16 8.97
C LEU A 40 -6.87 -20.01 8.34
N ILE A 41 -5.74 -19.64 8.96
CA ILE A 41 -4.92 -18.53 8.49
C ILE A 41 -4.25 -18.89 7.15
N ASP A 42 -3.75 -20.11 7.00
CA ASP A 42 -3.16 -20.59 5.75
C ASP A 42 -4.19 -20.54 4.61
N ALA A 43 -5.42 -21.01 4.85
CA ALA A 43 -6.49 -20.95 3.86
C ALA A 43 -6.85 -19.50 3.49
N PHE A 44 -6.88 -18.59 4.47
CA PHE A 44 -7.10 -17.17 4.25
C PHE A 44 -6.00 -16.54 3.39
N VAL A 45 -4.74 -16.67 3.81
CA VAL A 45 -3.59 -16.09 3.12
C VAL A 45 -3.47 -16.68 1.71
N LYS A 46 -3.71 -17.98 1.54
CA LYS A 46 -3.70 -18.64 0.24
C LYS A 46 -4.77 -18.09 -0.69
N ARG A 47 -6.02 -17.90 -0.25
CA ARG A 47 -7.07 -17.28 -1.08
C ARG A 47 -6.64 -15.90 -1.58
N LEU A 48 -6.03 -15.08 -0.71
CA LEU A 48 -5.53 -13.76 -1.10
C LEU A 48 -4.37 -13.84 -2.08
N ALA A 49 -3.43 -14.76 -1.86
CA ALA A 49 -2.33 -15.00 -2.78
C ALA A 49 -2.84 -15.49 -4.15
N ASP A 50 -3.84 -16.36 -4.19
CA ASP A 50 -4.45 -16.86 -5.42
C ASP A 50 -5.13 -15.72 -6.22
N VAL A 51 -5.79 -14.77 -5.54
CA VAL A 51 -6.29 -13.55 -6.19
C VAL A 51 -5.14 -12.71 -6.72
N ALA A 52 -4.12 -12.43 -5.89
CA ALA A 52 -2.98 -11.60 -6.30
C ALA A 52 -2.20 -12.19 -7.49
N ASN A 53 -2.05 -13.52 -7.52
CA ASN A 53 -1.34 -14.25 -8.57
C ASN A 53 -2.17 -14.44 -9.84
N SER A 54 -3.49 -14.27 -9.78
CA SER A 54 -4.35 -14.33 -10.98
C SER A 54 -4.25 -13.09 -11.86
N GLY A 55 -4.08 -11.91 -11.25
CA GLY A 55 -4.16 -10.63 -11.96
C GLY A 55 -5.52 -10.37 -12.62
N GLU A 56 -6.59 -10.97 -12.10
CA GLU A 56 -7.95 -10.84 -12.61
C GLU A 56 -8.79 -9.82 -11.82
N MET A 57 -8.18 -8.94 -11.02
CA MET A 57 -8.91 -8.00 -10.16
C MET A 57 -9.70 -6.94 -10.92
N PHE A 58 -9.51 -6.77 -12.22
CA PHE A 58 -10.38 -5.95 -13.07
C PHE A 58 -11.68 -6.66 -13.47
N ASP A 59 -11.73 -7.98 -13.35
CA ASP A 59 -12.90 -8.84 -13.50
C ASP A 59 -13.47 -9.17 -12.11
N VAL A 60 -14.59 -8.54 -11.79
CA VAL A 60 -15.26 -8.69 -10.49
C VAL A 60 -15.66 -10.15 -10.26
N ASP A 61 -16.24 -10.79 -11.27
CA ASP A 61 -16.83 -12.12 -11.15
C ASP A 61 -15.75 -13.18 -11.01
N ALA A 62 -14.63 -13.05 -11.75
CA ALA A 62 -13.47 -13.90 -11.58
C ALA A 62 -12.87 -13.75 -10.16
N THR A 63 -12.73 -12.51 -9.69
CA THR A 63 -12.17 -12.23 -8.36
C THR A 63 -13.03 -12.79 -7.23
N MET A 64 -14.35 -12.56 -7.27
CA MET A 64 -15.26 -13.03 -6.22
C MET A 64 -15.39 -14.56 -6.22
N ARG A 65 -15.34 -15.21 -7.40
CA ARG A 65 -15.26 -16.67 -7.50
C ARG A 65 -14.00 -17.23 -6.85
N ARG A 66 -12.84 -16.60 -7.05
CA ARG A 66 -11.58 -17.02 -6.40
C ARG A 66 -11.61 -16.82 -4.88
N LEU A 67 -12.28 -15.77 -4.42
CA LEU A 67 -12.50 -15.55 -2.99
C LEU A 67 -13.56 -16.49 -2.40
N ASP A 68 -14.36 -17.16 -3.22
CA ASP A 68 -15.52 -17.92 -2.79
C ASP A 68 -16.46 -17.05 -1.95
N LEU A 69 -16.78 -15.86 -2.49
CA LEU A 69 -17.71 -14.90 -1.91
C LEU A 69 -18.91 -14.70 -2.83
N ARG A 70 -20.11 -14.84 -2.26
CA ARG A 70 -21.32 -14.31 -2.89
C ARG A 70 -21.33 -12.80 -2.72
N TYR A 71 -21.85 -12.08 -3.71
CA TYR A 71 -21.73 -10.63 -3.74
C TYR A 71 -22.82 -9.96 -4.56
N HIS A 72 -22.98 -8.68 -4.29
CA HIS A 72 -23.63 -7.74 -5.19
C HIS A 72 -22.65 -6.62 -5.57
N ALA A 73 -22.64 -6.29 -6.86
CA ALA A 73 -21.83 -5.21 -7.41
C ALA A 73 -22.73 -4.02 -7.76
N VAL A 74 -22.27 -2.82 -7.41
CA VAL A 74 -22.91 -1.56 -7.79
C VAL A 74 -21.95 -0.81 -8.70
N ASN A 75 -22.41 -0.46 -9.89
CA ASN A 75 -21.70 0.39 -10.83
C ASN A 75 -22.22 1.81 -10.67
N VAL A 76 -21.33 2.74 -10.34
CA VAL A 76 -21.62 4.17 -10.32
C VAL A 76 -20.82 4.82 -11.43
N ASP A 77 -21.55 5.35 -12.41
CA ASP A 77 -20.95 6.14 -13.48
C ASP A 77 -20.55 7.51 -12.92
N SER A 78 -19.37 8.00 -13.27
CA SER A 78 -18.93 9.36 -12.99
C SER A 78 -18.84 9.75 -11.50
N VAL A 79 -18.14 8.96 -10.68
CA VAL A 79 -17.74 9.36 -9.31
C VAL A 79 -16.63 10.41 -9.37
N PRO A 80 -16.75 11.55 -8.65
CA PRO A 80 -15.68 12.53 -8.59
C PRO A 80 -14.50 11.97 -7.78
N LEU A 81 -13.30 12.03 -8.35
CA LEU A 81 -12.06 11.83 -7.61
C LEU A 81 -11.61 13.15 -6.99
N ALA A 82 -10.88 13.07 -5.88
CA ALA A 82 -10.19 14.22 -5.32
C ALA A 82 -9.28 14.84 -6.41
N PRO A 83 -9.31 16.17 -6.59
CA PRO A 83 -8.48 16.83 -7.59
C PRO A 83 -7.00 16.59 -7.26
N ASN A 84 -6.20 16.24 -8.26
CA ASN A 84 -4.75 16.19 -8.11
C ASN A 84 -4.19 17.59 -8.39
N CYS A 85 -4.26 18.45 -7.39
CA CYS A 85 -3.86 19.86 -7.48
C CYS A 85 -2.36 20.10 -7.74
N HIS A 86 -1.57 19.05 -7.99
CA HIS A 86 -0.19 19.19 -8.44
C HIS A 86 -0.05 19.41 -9.96
N VAL A 87 -1.04 18.99 -10.76
CA VAL A 87 -0.94 19.03 -12.25
C VAL A 87 -2.21 19.58 -12.89
N ASP A 88 -3.38 19.14 -12.44
CA ASP A 88 -4.67 19.62 -12.95
C ASP A 88 -5.71 19.65 -11.83
N CYS A 89 -6.21 20.84 -11.52
CA CYS A 89 -7.24 21.05 -10.52
C CYS A 89 -8.65 20.67 -11.00
N LYS A 90 -8.81 20.17 -12.25
CA LYS A 90 -10.09 19.66 -12.73
C LYS A 90 -10.48 18.39 -11.99
N PHE A 91 -11.76 18.31 -11.62
CA PHE A 91 -12.34 17.09 -11.08
C PHE A 91 -12.26 15.98 -12.11
N ARG A 92 -11.49 14.93 -11.79
CA ARG A 92 -11.50 13.70 -12.57
C ARG A 92 -12.73 12.89 -12.22
N ARG A 93 -13.27 12.18 -13.20
CA ARG A 93 -14.43 11.31 -13.05
C ARG A 93 -14.02 9.88 -13.34
N VAL A 94 -14.49 8.94 -12.52
CA VAL A 94 -14.28 7.51 -12.73
C VAL A 94 -15.59 6.77 -12.75
N ASN A 95 -15.66 5.74 -13.60
CA ASN A 95 -16.68 4.72 -13.44
C ASN A 95 -16.18 3.76 -12.37
N ARG A 96 -16.89 3.70 -11.25
CA ARG A 96 -16.50 2.89 -10.10
C ARG A 96 -17.47 1.73 -9.94
N THR A 97 -16.92 0.53 -9.97
CA THR A 97 -17.63 -0.65 -9.48
C THR A 97 -17.26 -0.86 -8.02
N THR A 98 -18.22 -0.90 -7.11
CA THR A 98 -18.00 -1.32 -5.71
C THR A 98 -18.71 -2.63 -5.45
N VAL A 99 -18.10 -3.51 -4.67
CA VAL A 99 -18.68 -4.80 -4.31
C VAL A 99 -18.87 -4.91 -2.82
N THR A 100 -20.02 -5.44 -2.45
CA THR A 100 -20.33 -5.82 -1.08
C THR A 100 -20.55 -7.33 -1.05
N ALA A 101 -19.89 -8.01 -0.11
CA ALA A 101 -20.07 -9.44 0.08
C ALA A 101 -21.43 -9.72 0.74
N ASP A 102 -22.14 -10.73 0.22
CA ASP A 102 -23.41 -11.17 0.78
C ASP A 102 -23.19 -12.03 2.03
N ALA A 103 -24.17 -12.03 2.93
CA ALA A 103 -24.20 -12.95 4.06
C ALA A 103 -24.82 -14.31 3.67
N PRO A 104 -24.32 -15.43 4.20
CA PRO A 104 -23.14 -15.55 5.06
C PRO A 104 -21.83 -15.52 4.23
N SER A 105 -20.87 -14.71 4.70
CA SER A 105 -19.48 -14.70 4.22
C SER A 105 -18.60 -15.54 5.14
N TRP A 106 -17.53 -16.14 4.62
CA TRP A 106 -16.53 -16.84 5.43
C TRP A 106 -15.67 -15.87 6.26
N TYR A 107 -15.63 -14.57 5.90
CA TYR A 107 -14.88 -13.55 6.62
C TYR A 107 -15.72 -13.01 7.78
N GLN A 108 -15.75 -13.76 8.88
CA GLN A 108 -16.50 -13.45 10.10
C GLN A 108 -15.60 -13.61 11.34
N PRO A 109 -15.97 -13.01 12.49
CA PRO A 109 -15.20 -13.16 13.71
C PRO A 109 -14.99 -14.64 14.07
N THR A 110 -13.78 -15.01 14.51
CA THR A 110 -13.49 -16.37 14.98
C THR A 110 -13.10 -16.38 16.45
N GLN A 111 -12.82 -17.58 16.99
CA GLN A 111 -12.31 -17.74 18.35
C GLN A 111 -10.81 -17.38 18.49
N PHE A 112 -10.08 -17.20 17.39
CA PHE A 112 -8.63 -16.95 17.38
C PHE A 112 -8.27 -15.45 17.50
N VAL A 113 -9.15 -14.69 18.14
CA VAL A 113 -8.98 -13.26 18.41
C VAL A 113 -7.93 -13.06 19.49
N TRP A 114 -7.01 -12.12 19.29
CA TRP A 114 -6.04 -11.73 20.31
C TRP A 114 -6.24 -10.26 20.66
N MET A 115 -6.75 -10.00 21.86
CA MET A 115 -6.84 -8.65 22.41
C MET A 115 -5.79 -8.53 23.50
N SER A 116 -4.81 -7.64 23.32
CA SER A 116 -3.95 -7.28 24.45
C SER A 116 -4.83 -6.63 25.52
N SER A 117 -4.68 -7.03 26.78
CA SER A 117 -5.51 -6.59 27.93
C SER A 117 -5.42 -5.08 28.25
N ALA A 118 -4.80 -4.28 27.39
CA ALA A 118 -4.58 -2.86 27.54
C ALA A 118 -4.95 -2.08 26.27
N SER A 119 -6.21 -2.18 25.82
CA SER A 119 -6.84 -1.07 25.09
C SER A 119 -8.34 -1.06 25.36
N THR A 120 -8.85 0.12 25.69
CA THR A 120 -10.26 0.47 25.89
C THR A 120 -11.06 0.47 24.57
N GLU A 121 -10.79 -0.46 23.65
CA GLU A 121 -11.40 -0.52 22.31
C GLU A 121 -12.44 -1.64 22.19
N ASN A 122 -13.44 -1.61 23.06
CA ASN A 122 -14.67 -2.39 22.89
C ASN A 122 -15.66 -1.74 21.90
N ALA A 123 -15.21 -0.75 21.11
CA ALA A 123 -15.96 -0.13 20.00
C ALA A 123 -15.44 -0.58 18.61
N ALA A 124 -14.87 -1.78 18.52
CA ALA A 124 -14.27 -2.27 17.29
C ALA A 124 -15.30 -2.64 16.24
N SER A 125 -15.12 -2.12 15.02
CA SER A 125 -15.96 -2.48 13.87
C SER A 125 -15.82 -3.98 13.54
N PRO A 126 -16.91 -4.65 13.14
CA PRO A 126 -16.86 -6.03 12.67
C PRO A 126 -15.87 -6.19 11.51
N PRO A 127 -15.34 -7.40 11.24
CA PRO A 127 -14.57 -7.68 10.02
C PRO A 127 -15.28 -7.11 8.80
N ARG A 128 -14.59 -6.26 8.03
CA ARG A 128 -15.15 -5.66 6.81
C ARG A 128 -14.37 -6.08 5.58
N PHE A 129 -15.11 -6.24 4.50
CA PHE A 129 -14.63 -6.50 3.16
C PHE A 129 -14.98 -5.29 2.30
N GLU A 130 -14.01 -4.78 1.55
CA GLU A 130 -14.18 -3.69 0.60
C GLU A 130 -13.51 -4.09 -0.72
N TYR A 131 -14.22 -3.95 -1.82
CA TYR A 131 -13.63 -4.13 -3.14
C TYR A 131 -14.15 -3.07 -4.11
N SER A 132 -13.24 -2.50 -4.90
CA SER A 132 -13.57 -1.49 -5.89
C SER A 132 -12.70 -1.58 -7.15
N VAL A 133 -13.29 -1.29 -8.30
CA VAL A 133 -12.60 -1.11 -9.58
C VAL A 133 -12.92 0.27 -10.13
N ASP A 134 -11.88 1.08 -10.30
CA ASP A 134 -11.94 2.42 -10.86
C ASP A 134 -11.48 2.40 -12.31
N ARG A 135 -12.39 2.77 -13.22
CA ARG A 135 -12.16 2.89 -14.67
C ARG A 135 -12.32 4.35 -15.11
N PRO A 136 -11.26 5.16 -15.05
CA PRO A 136 -11.26 6.49 -15.66
C PRO A 136 -11.31 6.42 -17.19
N PRO A 137 -11.89 7.42 -17.88
CA PRO A 137 -12.02 7.41 -19.34
C PRO A 137 -10.71 7.64 -20.11
N GLN A 138 -9.71 8.27 -19.49
CA GLN A 138 -8.43 8.65 -20.12
C GLN A 138 -7.20 8.26 -19.29
N ASP A 139 -7.41 7.71 -18.09
CA ASP A 139 -6.34 7.26 -17.21
C ASP A 139 -6.34 5.73 -17.13
N THR A 140 -5.44 5.19 -16.31
CA THR A 140 -5.27 3.77 -16.02
C THR A 140 -6.31 3.23 -15.04
N THR A 141 -6.74 1.99 -15.28
CA THR A 141 -7.63 1.23 -14.39
C THR A 141 -6.90 0.82 -13.11
N HIS A 142 -7.61 0.93 -11.98
CA HIS A 142 -7.12 0.52 -10.66
C HIS A 142 -8.17 -0.33 -9.95
N ALA A 143 -7.76 -1.44 -9.35
CA ALA A 143 -8.60 -2.28 -8.52
C ALA A 143 -7.98 -2.47 -7.14
N MET A 144 -8.84 -2.41 -6.12
CA MET A 144 -8.46 -2.60 -4.73
C MET A 144 -9.38 -3.62 -4.08
N LEU A 145 -8.78 -4.54 -3.35
CA LEU A 145 -9.44 -5.46 -2.43
C LEU A 145 -8.89 -5.22 -1.03
N LYS A 146 -9.74 -5.05 -0.03
CA LYS A 146 -9.32 -4.77 1.35
C LYS A 146 -10.14 -5.58 2.34
N PHE A 147 -9.46 -6.21 3.28
CA PHE A 147 -10.05 -6.83 4.47
C PHE A 147 -9.54 -6.09 5.70
N SER A 148 -10.45 -5.52 6.49
CA SER A 148 -10.11 -4.76 7.71
C SER A 148 -10.61 -5.46 8.96
N SER A 149 -10.08 -5.04 10.11
CA SER A 149 -10.32 -5.66 11.42
C SER A 149 -9.86 -7.12 11.46
N LEU A 150 -8.70 -7.43 10.87
CA LEU A 150 -8.16 -8.78 10.81
C LEU A 150 -8.04 -9.41 12.19
N TRP A 151 -7.59 -8.64 13.19
CA TRP A 151 -7.52 -9.08 14.59
C TRP A 151 -8.85 -9.60 15.17
N ARG A 152 -10.02 -9.19 14.63
CA ARG A 152 -11.35 -9.76 14.96
C ARG A 152 -11.67 -11.03 14.19
N PHE A 153 -11.13 -11.18 12.97
CA PHE A 153 -11.17 -12.43 12.22
C PHE A 153 -10.25 -13.47 12.88
N ALA A 154 -8.94 -13.21 12.91
CA ALA A 154 -7.93 -13.97 13.63
C ALA A 154 -6.69 -13.07 13.85
N CYS A 155 -5.98 -13.22 14.96
CA CYS A 155 -4.67 -12.56 15.08
C CYS A 155 -3.68 -13.20 14.11
N ILE A 156 -3.47 -12.58 12.95
CA ILE A 156 -2.51 -13.00 11.93
C ILE A 156 -1.18 -12.28 12.20
N THR A 157 -0.14 -13.03 12.49
CA THR A 157 1.21 -12.51 12.74
C THR A 157 2.07 -12.55 11.47
N GLN A 158 3.20 -11.85 11.48
CA GLN A 158 4.20 -11.97 10.41
C GLN A 158 4.68 -13.41 10.22
N ALA A 159 4.85 -14.17 11.31
CA ALA A 159 5.26 -15.56 11.25
C ALA A 159 4.20 -16.44 10.54
N ASP A 160 2.91 -16.17 10.77
CA ASP A 160 1.83 -16.87 10.05
C ASP A 160 1.83 -16.51 8.56
N ILE A 161 2.09 -15.24 8.21
CA ILE A 161 2.20 -14.82 6.81
C ILE A 161 3.39 -15.50 6.14
N VAL A 162 4.58 -15.52 6.75
CA VAL A 162 5.76 -16.19 6.19
C VAL A 162 5.53 -17.71 6.07
N HIS A 163 4.82 -18.30 7.03
CA HIS A 163 4.43 -19.71 6.97
C HIS A 163 3.58 -20.01 5.74
N ALA A 164 2.51 -19.23 5.52
CA ALA A 164 1.59 -19.44 4.40
C ALA A 164 2.12 -18.91 3.06
N LEU A 165 3.01 -17.91 3.09
CA LEU A 165 3.51 -17.16 1.95
C LEU A 165 5.02 -16.85 2.13
N PRO A 166 5.91 -17.82 1.83
CA PRO A 166 7.35 -17.69 2.11
C PRO A 166 8.05 -16.55 1.36
N GLY A 167 7.49 -16.06 0.26
CA GLY A 167 8.00 -14.90 -0.49
C GLY A 167 7.66 -13.55 0.13
N ALA A 168 6.80 -13.52 1.16
CA ALA A 168 6.42 -12.29 1.83
C ALA A 168 7.58 -11.71 2.64
N HIS A 169 7.76 -10.40 2.52
CA HIS A 169 8.81 -9.66 3.18
C HIS A 169 8.29 -8.27 3.57
N GLN A 170 9.07 -7.56 4.39
CA GLN A 170 8.74 -6.18 4.72
C GLN A 170 8.82 -5.33 3.45
N THR A 171 7.69 -4.70 3.10
CA THR A 171 7.59 -3.77 1.97
C THR A 171 7.60 -2.36 2.57
N GLY A 172 8.35 -1.42 2.00
CA GLY A 172 8.72 -0.16 2.67
C GLY A 172 7.55 0.66 3.26
N GLY A 173 7.84 1.48 4.28
CA GLY A 173 6.92 2.50 4.82
C GLY A 173 6.94 3.78 3.97
N SER A 174 5.80 4.49 3.88
CA SER A 174 5.76 5.77 3.14
C SER A 174 6.73 6.79 3.74
N ILE A 175 7.31 7.63 2.87
CA ILE A 175 8.04 8.83 3.29
C ILE A 175 7.02 9.75 3.98
N GLY A 176 7.01 9.77 5.32
CA GLY A 176 6.15 10.64 6.14
C GLY A 176 5.36 9.93 7.25
N ALA A 177 5.09 8.63 7.13
CA ALA A 177 4.43 7.81 8.17
C ALA A 177 5.30 6.70 8.83
N PRO A 178 6.65 6.70 8.79
CA PRO A 178 7.45 5.51 9.13
C PRO A 178 7.48 5.14 10.63
N PHE A 179 6.76 5.85 11.50
CA PHE A 179 6.92 5.68 12.95
C PHE A 179 5.86 4.82 13.62
N THR A 180 4.71 4.59 12.98
CA THR A 180 3.56 3.89 13.58
C THR A 180 3.11 2.66 12.79
N THR A 181 3.57 2.46 11.56
CA THR A 181 3.04 1.43 10.67
C THR A 181 4.13 0.60 10.00
N GLU A 182 3.89 -0.70 9.88
CA GLU A 182 4.73 -1.64 9.15
C GLU A 182 3.90 -2.36 8.08
N PHE A 183 4.44 -2.47 6.87
CA PHE A 183 3.82 -3.18 5.75
C PHE A 183 4.61 -4.45 5.44
N PHE A 184 3.91 -5.57 5.29
CA PHE A 184 4.50 -6.88 5.05
C PHE A 184 3.73 -7.57 3.93
N GLY A 185 4.40 -8.06 2.91
CA GLY A 185 3.68 -8.51 1.71
C GLY A 185 4.56 -9.06 0.62
N THR A 186 3.95 -9.33 -0.53
CA THR A 186 4.64 -9.81 -1.72
C THR A 186 4.05 -9.17 -2.97
N GLN A 187 4.85 -9.13 -4.03
CA GLN A 187 4.35 -8.89 -5.37
C GLN A 187 3.57 -10.12 -5.86
N GLY A 188 2.40 -9.88 -6.46
CA GLY A 188 1.61 -10.88 -7.18
C GLY A 188 1.96 -10.90 -8.66
N LEU A 189 0.98 -11.18 -9.53
CA LEU A 189 1.21 -11.18 -10.98
C LEU A 189 1.58 -9.78 -11.46
N THR A 190 2.62 -9.69 -12.29
CA THR A 190 2.99 -8.47 -13.00
C THR A 190 3.30 -8.81 -14.44
N ASN A 191 2.74 -8.04 -15.36
CA ASN A 191 2.93 -8.20 -16.79
C ASN A 191 3.04 -6.83 -17.46
N ASP A 192 2.88 -6.82 -18.78
CA ASP A 192 2.92 -5.59 -19.57
C ASP A 192 1.80 -4.60 -19.21
N ASP A 193 0.64 -5.08 -18.82
CA ASP A 193 -0.58 -4.27 -18.71
C ASP A 193 -0.90 -3.85 -17.28
N PHE A 194 -0.38 -4.57 -16.27
CA PHE A 194 -0.61 -4.25 -14.87
C PHE A 194 0.45 -4.87 -13.94
N GLY A 195 0.44 -4.43 -12.69
CA GLY A 195 1.10 -5.11 -11.58
C GLY A 195 0.16 -5.28 -10.39
N VAL A 196 0.34 -6.37 -9.64
CA VAL A 196 -0.46 -6.72 -8.46
C VAL A 196 0.42 -6.79 -7.21
N TRP A 197 -0.09 -6.29 -6.08
CA TRP A 197 0.59 -6.34 -4.78
C TRP A 197 -0.35 -6.82 -3.69
N LEU A 198 0.11 -7.73 -2.82
CA LEU A 198 -0.57 -8.17 -1.61
C LEU A 198 0.19 -7.65 -0.39
N THR A 199 -0.48 -6.85 0.45
CA THR A 199 0.14 -6.14 1.57
C THR A 199 -0.70 -6.25 2.83
N PHE A 200 -0.08 -6.72 3.92
CA PHE A 200 -0.61 -6.72 5.27
C PHE A 200 -0.08 -5.50 6.02
N TRP A 201 -0.95 -4.88 6.80
CA TRP A 201 -0.64 -3.70 7.61
C TRP A 201 -0.59 -4.07 9.09
N PHE A 202 0.46 -3.60 9.76
CA PHE A 202 0.65 -3.74 11.19
C PHE A 202 0.81 -2.35 11.81
N GLU A 203 0.17 -2.13 12.95
CA GLU A 203 0.57 -1.05 13.84
C GLU A 203 1.84 -1.46 14.59
N ARG A 204 2.75 -0.51 14.78
CA ARG A 204 4.04 -0.75 15.42
C ARG A 204 3.86 -1.34 16.82
N GLY A 205 4.45 -2.50 17.05
CA GLY A 205 4.36 -3.21 18.34
C GLY A 205 3.04 -3.95 18.57
N SER A 206 2.15 -3.98 17.57
CA SER A 206 1.07 -4.96 17.49
C SER A 206 1.60 -6.23 16.82
N PRO A 207 1.41 -7.41 17.42
CA PRO A 207 1.77 -8.67 16.77
C PRO A 207 0.75 -9.10 15.71
N CYS A 208 -0.46 -8.52 15.71
CA CYS A 208 -1.54 -8.89 14.80
C CYS A 208 -1.68 -7.85 13.69
N ALA A 209 -1.88 -8.32 12.45
CA ALA A 209 -2.25 -7.48 11.33
C ALA A 209 -3.59 -6.79 11.59
N LEU A 210 -3.71 -5.54 11.15
CA LEU A 210 -4.94 -4.75 11.24
C LEU A 210 -5.79 -4.91 9.99
N GLU A 211 -5.14 -4.85 8.83
CA GLU A 211 -5.79 -5.00 7.53
C GLU A 211 -4.86 -5.70 6.53
N VAL A 212 -5.45 -6.21 5.47
CA VAL A 212 -4.74 -6.69 4.28
C VAL A 212 -5.38 -6.10 3.04
N LYS A 213 -4.54 -5.76 2.09
CA LYS A 213 -4.91 -5.09 0.85
C LYS A 213 -4.29 -5.83 -0.33
N ILE A 214 -5.06 -6.00 -1.40
CA ILE A 214 -4.55 -6.35 -2.72
C ILE A 214 -4.82 -5.17 -3.65
N GLU A 215 -3.80 -4.73 -4.37
CA GLU A 215 -3.91 -3.67 -5.38
C GLU A 215 -3.47 -4.20 -6.72
N GLN A 216 -4.31 -4.01 -7.74
CA GLN A 216 -3.95 -4.20 -9.14
C GLN A 216 -4.04 -2.86 -9.86
N ASP A 217 -2.94 -2.43 -10.47
CA ASP A 217 -2.84 -1.13 -11.10
C ASP A 217 -2.20 -1.24 -12.48
N GLN A 218 -2.84 -0.68 -13.50
CA GLN A 218 -2.24 -0.63 -14.84
C GLN A 218 -0.99 0.26 -14.88
N LYS A 219 -0.86 1.26 -13.98
CA LYS A 219 0.36 2.07 -13.87
C LYS A 219 1.58 1.24 -13.46
N GLN A 220 1.35 0.08 -12.84
CA GLN A 220 2.43 -0.82 -12.45
C GLN A 220 2.86 -1.77 -13.57
N GLY A 221 2.10 -1.83 -14.68
CA GLY A 221 2.43 -2.62 -15.86
C GLY A 221 3.70 -2.14 -16.56
N MET A 222 4.44 -3.07 -17.17
CA MET A 222 5.72 -2.76 -17.80
C MET A 222 5.58 -1.82 -18.99
N ARG A 223 4.50 -1.92 -19.78
CA ARG A 223 4.22 -0.98 -20.89
C ARG A 223 3.98 0.43 -20.38
N PHE A 224 3.20 0.59 -19.32
CA PHE A 224 2.96 1.91 -18.75
C PHE A 224 4.26 2.52 -18.22
N LYS A 225 5.08 1.73 -17.52
CA LYS A 225 6.40 2.19 -17.04
C LYS A 225 7.33 2.59 -18.18
N ARG A 226 7.33 1.86 -19.31
CA ARG A 226 8.09 2.24 -20.52
C ARG A 226 7.55 3.50 -21.17
N ALA A 227 6.23 3.66 -21.27
CA ALA A 227 5.62 4.89 -21.78
C ALA A 227 5.98 6.11 -20.93
N VAL A 228 5.98 5.98 -19.60
CA VAL A 228 6.44 7.05 -18.69
C VAL A 228 7.92 7.34 -18.91
N TRP A 229 8.77 6.31 -19.01
CA TRP A 229 10.19 6.47 -19.30
C TRP A 229 10.45 7.21 -20.62
N ASN A 230 9.79 6.79 -21.70
CA ASN A 230 9.93 7.40 -23.02
C ASN A 230 9.40 8.83 -23.04
N HIS A 231 8.34 9.12 -22.30
CA HIS A 231 7.83 10.47 -22.12
C HIS A 231 8.83 11.35 -21.39
N ASP A 232 9.35 10.89 -20.25
CA ASP A 232 10.35 11.65 -19.47
C ASP A 232 11.64 11.88 -20.28
N LEU A 233 12.04 10.93 -21.13
CA LEU A 233 13.15 11.09 -22.06
C LEU A 233 12.87 12.17 -23.10
N CYS A 234 11.70 12.14 -23.76
CA CYS A 234 11.29 13.18 -24.69
C CYS A 234 11.29 14.56 -24.03
N VAL A 235 10.70 14.67 -22.85
CA VAL A 235 10.67 15.93 -22.09
C VAL A 235 12.09 16.44 -21.85
N ALA A 236 13.03 15.56 -21.45
CA ALA A 236 14.42 15.95 -21.23
C ALA A 236 15.11 16.44 -22.52
N GLU A 237 14.90 15.76 -23.64
CA GLU A 237 15.48 16.12 -24.95
C GLU A 237 14.90 17.44 -25.47
N GLU A 238 13.58 17.61 -25.45
CA GLU A 238 12.94 18.85 -25.91
C GLU A 238 13.24 20.05 -25.01
N GLN A 239 13.37 19.83 -23.68
CA GLN A 239 13.85 20.87 -22.76
C GLN A 239 15.29 21.28 -23.10
N HIS A 240 16.16 20.31 -23.37
CA HIS A 240 17.54 20.58 -23.77
C HIS A 240 17.61 21.42 -25.05
N ASP A 241 16.88 21.00 -26.09
CA ASP A 241 16.88 21.66 -27.39
C ASP A 241 16.32 23.08 -27.30
N TYR A 242 15.24 23.27 -26.53
CA TYR A 242 14.71 24.61 -26.27
C TYR A 242 15.76 25.51 -25.61
N CYS A 243 16.44 25.01 -24.57
CA CYS A 243 17.48 25.75 -23.87
C CYS A 243 18.64 26.13 -24.80
N VAL A 244 19.13 25.19 -25.62
CA VAL A 244 20.21 25.46 -26.59
C VAL A 244 19.78 26.53 -27.60
N ALA A 245 18.54 26.49 -28.09
CA ALA A 245 18.02 27.46 -29.04
C ALA A 245 17.80 28.88 -28.46
N HIS A 246 17.63 29.00 -27.13
CA HIS A 246 17.27 30.26 -26.46
C HIS A 246 18.36 30.80 -25.51
N GLY A 247 19.63 30.48 -25.76
CA GLY A 247 20.77 31.08 -25.06
C GLY A 247 21.28 30.32 -23.83
N GLY A 248 20.84 29.08 -23.63
CA GLY A 248 21.37 28.18 -22.61
C GLY A 248 21.16 28.70 -21.18
N LEU A 249 22.26 28.96 -20.47
CA LEU A 249 22.24 29.38 -19.06
C LEU A 249 21.62 30.77 -18.83
N ASP A 250 21.54 31.61 -19.87
CA ASP A 250 21.05 32.99 -19.80
C ASP A 250 19.54 33.12 -20.09
N ILE A 251 18.80 32.01 -20.00
CA ILE A 251 17.36 31.96 -20.28
C ILE A 251 16.55 32.90 -19.37
N SER A 252 15.61 33.66 -19.94
CA SER A 252 14.77 34.57 -19.15
C SER A 252 13.65 33.83 -18.41
N ALA A 253 13.09 34.46 -17.37
CA ALA A 253 11.91 33.91 -16.68
C ALA A 253 10.67 33.80 -17.58
N ALA A 254 10.60 34.56 -18.68
CA ALA A 254 9.53 34.43 -19.68
C ALA A 254 9.72 33.18 -20.53
N ASP A 255 10.96 32.84 -20.87
CA ASP A 255 11.32 31.65 -21.66
C ASP A 255 11.09 30.35 -20.87
N LEU A 256 11.25 30.37 -19.54
CA LEU A 256 10.89 29.23 -18.68
C LEU A 256 9.41 28.83 -18.79
N LYS A 257 8.50 29.77 -19.09
CA LYS A 257 7.09 29.46 -19.38
C LYS A 257 6.88 28.92 -20.79
N GLY A 258 7.78 29.26 -21.72
CA GLY A 258 7.76 28.75 -23.09
C GLY A 258 8.18 27.29 -23.19
N ILE A 259 9.05 26.83 -22.29
CA ILE A 259 9.52 25.44 -22.23
C ILE A 259 8.35 24.45 -22.11
N ASP A 260 7.44 24.65 -21.17
CA ASP A 260 6.33 23.69 -20.96
C ASP A 260 5.43 23.63 -22.20
N ALA A 261 5.11 24.77 -22.82
CA ALA A 261 4.32 24.83 -24.04
C ALA A 261 5.05 24.18 -25.23
N TYR A 262 6.37 24.35 -25.30
CA TYR A 262 7.21 23.72 -26.30
C TYR A 262 7.19 22.19 -26.14
N VAL A 263 7.46 21.68 -24.94
CA VAL A 263 7.39 20.25 -24.59
C VAL A 263 6.01 19.67 -24.91
N ASP A 264 4.92 20.33 -24.48
CA ASP A 264 3.55 19.86 -24.73
C ASP A 264 3.21 19.77 -26.24
N SER A 265 3.86 20.58 -27.08
CA SER A 265 3.65 20.56 -28.53
C SER A 265 4.53 19.56 -29.29
N HIS A 266 5.64 19.09 -28.69
CA HIS A 266 6.59 18.18 -29.33
C HIS A 266 6.52 16.76 -28.77
N CYS A 267 6.25 16.59 -27.48
CA CYS A 267 6.17 15.28 -26.84
C CYS A 267 4.75 14.69 -26.90
N PRO A 268 4.59 13.44 -27.40
CA PRO A 268 3.35 12.71 -27.28
C PRO A 268 2.96 12.53 -25.81
N THR A 269 1.67 12.60 -25.49
CA THR A 269 1.18 12.30 -24.13
C THR A 269 1.57 10.89 -23.68
N ILE A 270 1.72 10.66 -22.37
CA ILE A 270 1.98 9.32 -21.79
C ILE A 270 0.95 8.31 -22.30
N HIS A 271 -0.33 8.70 -22.44
CA HIS A 271 -1.37 7.80 -22.97
C HIS A 271 -1.11 7.42 -24.44
N ALA A 272 -0.75 8.38 -25.28
CA ALA A 272 -0.40 8.12 -26.68
C ALA A 272 0.82 7.19 -26.79
N MET A 273 1.85 7.41 -25.96
CA MET A 273 3.01 6.53 -25.88
C MET A 273 2.63 5.12 -25.40
N TYR A 274 1.80 5.01 -24.35
CA TYR A 274 1.31 3.73 -23.85
C TYR A 274 0.54 2.93 -24.91
N LEU A 275 -0.31 3.58 -25.71
CA LEU A 275 -1.01 2.92 -26.81
C LEU A 275 -0.05 2.41 -27.90
N ALA A 276 1.10 3.05 -28.09
CA ALA A 276 2.14 2.65 -29.03
C ALA A 276 3.10 1.58 -28.47
N GLU A 277 3.18 1.40 -27.14
CA GLU A 277 4.08 0.44 -26.51
C GLU A 277 3.69 -1.02 -26.85
N PRO A 278 4.62 -1.85 -27.36
CA PRO A 278 4.35 -3.25 -27.67
C PRO A 278 4.26 -4.14 -26.42
N HIS A 279 3.57 -5.28 -26.54
CA HIS A 279 3.52 -6.30 -25.48
C HIS A 279 4.74 -7.23 -25.55
N THR A 280 5.90 -6.76 -25.06
CA THR A 280 7.18 -7.48 -25.16
C THR A 280 7.58 -8.20 -23.87
N GLY A 281 6.89 -7.96 -22.76
CA GLY A 281 7.27 -8.44 -21.43
C GLY A 281 8.56 -7.83 -20.89
N GLN A 282 9.12 -6.81 -21.55
CA GLN A 282 10.39 -6.19 -21.14
C GLN A 282 10.15 -5.15 -20.05
N PRO A 283 10.96 -5.09 -18.99
CA PRO A 283 10.87 -4.01 -18.02
C PRO A 283 11.23 -2.67 -18.66
N ALA A 284 10.86 -1.58 -17.99
CA ALA A 284 11.37 -0.26 -18.38
C ALA A 284 12.90 -0.20 -18.23
N PRO A 285 13.59 0.56 -19.10
CA PRO A 285 15.02 0.76 -18.97
C PRO A 285 15.38 1.21 -17.54
N GLY A 286 16.44 0.62 -16.99
CA GLY A 286 16.97 1.02 -15.69
C GLY A 286 17.83 2.26 -15.80
N GLY A 287 17.76 3.13 -14.78
CA GLY A 287 18.58 4.34 -14.69
C GLY A 287 17.76 5.49 -14.13
N ARG A 288 18.42 6.52 -13.60
CA ARG A 288 17.79 7.84 -13.53
C ARG A 288 18.11 8.50 -14.86
N LEU A 289 17.11 8.91 -15.62
CA LEU A 289 17.30 10.05 -16.53
C LEU A 289 17.93 11.12 -15.63
N GLY A 290 19.19 11.49 -15.91
CA GLY A 290 20.10 12.16 -14.97
C GLY A 290 19.38 13.31 -14.25
N ASN A 291 19.76 13.65 -13.01
CA ASN A 291 19.07 14.67 -12.20
C ASN A 291 18.88 16.00 -12.97
N TRP A 292 17.86 16.09 -13.82
CA TRP A 292 17.45 17.28 -14.51
C TRP A 292 16.88 18.15 -13.41
N ASN A 293 17.56 19.26 -13.16
CA ASN A 293 17.12 20.19 -12.16
C ASN A 293 15.78 20.76 -12.62
N ARG A 294 14.66 20.19 -12.15
CA ARG A 294 13.29 20.63 -12.52
C ARG A 294 13.05 22.12 -12.28
N LYS A 295 13.91 22.78 -11.49
CA LYS A 295 13.85 24.23 -11.23
C LYS A 295 14.61 25.07 -12.26
N ASN A 296 15.58 24.50 -12.97
CA ASN A 296 16.26 25.15 -14.08
C ASN A 296 16.64 24.07 -15.13
N PRO A 297 15.75 23.74 -16.07
CA PRO A 297 16.03 22.76 -17.12
C PRO A 297 17.21 23.17 -18.01
N CYS A 298 17.58 24.45 -18.03
CA CYS A 298 18.74 24.98 -18.77
C CYS A 298 20.01 25.11 -17.92
N GLY A 299 19.90 24.90 -16.60
CA GLY A 299 21.00 24.93 -15.65
C GLY A 299 21.64 23.55 -15.54
N PHE A 300 22.53 23.25 -16.49
CA PHE A 300 23.42 22.09 -16.44
C PHE A 300 24.30 22.12 -15.20
#